data_AF-A0A527IVD6-F1
#
_entry.id   AF-A0A527IVD6-F1
#
_cell.length_a   1.000
_cell.length_b   1.000
_cell.length_c   1.000
_cell.angle_alpha   90.00
_cell.angle_beta   90.00
_cell.angle_gamma   90.00
#
_symmetry.space_group_name_H-M   'P 1'
#
loop_
_entity.id
_entity.type
_entity.pdbx_description
1 polymer ?
#
loop_
_entity_poly.entity_id
_entity_poly.type
_entity_poly.pdbx_seq_one_letter_code
_entity_poly.pdbx_strand_id
1 'polypeptide(L)'
;MNTMLSWDHLVVVRGSFAKKLIDLLNGALKADRVIPYLGPGLLQLNPQESPVPCTPEDVAAALNKRAPAPSRIRTNMWSVAQFIEQRRHRRTLQAWMAEIFAAPA
;
A
#
# COMPACT_ATOMS: atom_id res chain seq x y z
N MET A 1 -14.45 -15.07 3.74
CA MET A 1 -14.61 -14.30 2.49
C MET A 1 -13.23 -13.80 2.12
N ASN A 2 -12.46 -14.64 1.43
CA ASN A 2 -11.09 -14.31 1.01
C ASN A 2 -11.19 -13.83 -0.43
N THR A 3 -11.09 -12.52 -0.64
CA THR A 3 -10.90 -11.97 -1.98
C THR A 3 -9.49 -12.34 -2.43
N MET A 4 -9.38 -13.40 -3.23
CA MET A 4 -8.23 -13.61 -4.09
C MET A 4 -8.15 -12.41 -5.02
N LEU A 5 -7.06 -11.64 -4.91
CA LEU A 5 -6.65 -10.69 -5.94
C LEU A 5 -6.36 -11.50 -7.21
N SER A 6 -7.37 -11.62 -8.06
CA SER A 6 -7.20 -12.21 -9.38
C SER A 6 -6.29 -11.30 -10.21
N TRP A 7 -5.33 -11.88 -10.92
CA TRP A 7 -4.40 -11.21 -11.85
C TRP A 7 -5.09 -10.79 -13.18
N ASP A 8 -6.42 -10.61 -13.18
CA ASP A 8 -7.25 -10.42 -14.38
C ASP A 8 -7.16 -9.03 -15.04
N HIS A 9 -6.27 -8.14 -14.57
CA HIS A 9 -6.13 -6.77 -15.12
C HIS A 9 -4.74 -6.46 -15.68
N LEU A 10 -3.86 -7.47 -15.85
CA LEU A 10 -2.56 -7.22 -16.47
C LEU A 10 -2.72 -6.99 -17.98
N VAL A 11 -2.96 -5.73 -18.36
CA VAL A 11 -3.01 -5.30 -19.75
C VAL A 11 -1.58 -5.07 -20.26
N VAL A 12 -1.07 -6.02 -21.05
CA VAL A 12 0.24 -5.88 -21.70
C VAL A 12 0.05 -5.22 -23.07
N VAL A 13 0.40 -3.94 -23.16
CA VAL A 13 0.39 -3.20 -24.43
C VAL A 13 1.74 -3.34 -25.14
N ARG A 14 1.74 -3.61 -26.45
CA ARG A 14 2.97 -3.84 -27.24
C ARG A 14 3.02 -2.99 -28.52
N GLY A 15 4.22 -2.90 -29.11
CA GLY A 15 4.46 -2.34 -30.44
C GLY A 15 4.07 -0.87 -30.58
N SER A 16 3.56 -0.50 -31.76
CA SER A 16 3.19 0.88 -32.10
C SER A 16 2.09 1.45 -31.21
N PHE A 17 1.20 0.61 -30.68
CA PHE A 17 0.14 1.04 -29.77
C PHE A 17 0.71 1.42 -28.39
N ALA A 18 1.67 0.65 -27.86
CA ALA A 18 2.38 1.01 -26.62
C ALA A 18 3.09 2.36 -26.76
N LYS A 19 3.75 2.59 -27.90
CA LYS A 19 4.41 3.87 -28.18
C LYS A 19 3.42 5.04 -28.13
N LYS A 20 2.25 4.92 -28.79
CA LYS A 20 1.22 5.96 -28.78
C LYS A 20 0.70 6.27 -27.37
N LEU A 21 0.50 5.25 -26.53
CA LEU A 21 0.04 5.46 -25.16
C LEU A 21 1.09 6.16 -24.30
N ILE A 22 2.37 5.82 -24.45
CA ILE A 22 3.47 6.50 -23.76
C ILE A 22 3.55 7.97 -24.20
N ASP A 23 3.45 8.25 -25.50
CA ASP A 23 3.48 9.61 -26.02
C ASP A 23 2.30 10.45 -25.48
N LEU A 24 1.10 9.86 -25.41
CA LEU A 24 -0.09 10.48 -24.81
C LEU A 24 0.09 10.77 -23.31
N LEU A 25 0.59 9.79 -22.55
CA LEU A 25 0.84 9.94 -21.12
C LEU A 25 1.89 11.03 -20.85
N ASN A 26 2.97 11.06 -21.63
CA ASN A 26 4.00 12.09 -21.54
C ASN A 26 3.44 13.50 -21.79
N GLY A 27 2.60 13.66 -22.83
CA GLY A 27 1.95 14.94 -23.11
C GLY A 27 0.96 15.36 -22.02
N ALA A 28 0.26 14.42 -21.39
CA ALA A 28 -0.66 14.70 -20.30
C ALA A 28 0.07 15.06 -18.99
N LEU A 29 1.16 14.36 -18.67
CA LEU A 29 2.01 14.63 -17.51
C LEU A 29 2.65 16.02 -17.61
N LYS A 30 3.23 16.36 -18.75
CA LYS A 30 3.84 17.69 -18.98
C LYS A 30 2.85 18.85 -18.91
N ALA A 31 1.57 18.57 -19.12
CA ALA A 31 0.50 19.55 -19.07
C ALA A 31 -0.24 19.54 -17.70
N ASP A 32 0.27 18.81 -16.71
CA ASP A 32 -0.33 18.66 -15.37
C ASP A 32 -1.80 18.18 -15.40
N ARG A 33 -2.17 17.39 -16.42
CA ARG A 33 -3.56 16.90 -16.60
C ARG A 33 -3.82 15.53 -15.97
N VAL A 34 -2.78 14.84 -15.52
CA VAL A 34 -2.87 13.49 -14.94
C VAL A 34 -1.91 13.34 -13.77
N ILE A 35 -2.35 12.60 -12.75
CA ILE A 35 -1.52 12.18 -11.61
C ILE A 35 -1.52 10.65 -11.59
N PRO A 36 -0.39 9.99 -11.86
CA PRO A 36 -0.34 8.54 -11.91
C PRO A 36 -0.46 7.93 -10.51
N TYR A 37 -1.40 7.00 -10.35
CA TYR A 37 -1.46 6.14 -9.19
C TYR A 37 -0.73 4.82 -9.49
N LEU A 38 0.41 4.61 -8.83
CA LEU A 38 1.28 3.45 -9.05
C LEU A 38 0.99 2.28 -8.09
N GLY A 39 0.28 2.56 -7.00
CA GLY A 39 -0.05 1.58 -5.96
C GLY A 39 1.17 1.06 -5.18
N PRO A 40 0.94 0.18 -4.18
CA PRO A 40 2.00 -0.36 -3.32
C PRO A 40 2.94 -1.33 -4.06
N GLY A 41 2.53 -1.87 -5.21
CA GLY A 41 3.39 -2.73 -6.05
C GLY A 41 4.68 -2.03 -6.50
N LEU A 42 4.69 -0.68 -6.55
CA LEU A 42 5.88 0.11 -6.83
C LEU A 42 7.03 -0.20 -5.86
N LEU A 43 6.72 -0.44 -4.58
CA LEU A 43 7.72 -0.74 -3.55
C LEU A 43 8.41 -2.08 -3.77
N GLN A 44 7.81 -2.99 -4.56
CA GLN A 44 8.39 -4.29 -4.90
C GLN A 44 9.48 -4.20 -5.99
N LEU A 45 9.68 -3.04 -6.61
CA LEU A 45 10.79 -2.85 -7.55
C LEU A 45 12.16 -2.91 -6.86
N ASN A 46 12.22 -2.57 -5.56
CA ASN A 46 13.40 -2.79 -4.73
C ASN A 46 13.00 -3.34 -3.34
N PRO A 47 12.71 -4.65 -3.23
CA PRO A 47 12.17 -5.24 -2.01
C PRO A 47 13.12 -5.16 -0.81
N GLN A 48 14.44 -5.12 -1.04
CA GLN A 48 15.45 -5.13 0.02
C GLN A 48 15.60 -3.77 0.71
N GLU A 49 15.02 -2.71 0.15
CA GLU A 49 15.18 -1.33 0.61
C GLU A 49 13.86 -0.65 0.99
N SER A 50 12.72 -1.37 1.01
CA SER A 50 11.45 -0.69 1.30
C SER A 50 11.45 -0.13 2.73
N PRO A 51 11.37 1.20 2.91
CA PRO A 51 11.42 1.83 4.23
C PRO A 51 10.12 1.65 5.01
N VAL A 52 9.05 1.16 4.36
CA VAL A 52 7.69 1.07 4.88
C VAL A 52 7.09 -0.31 4.58
N PRO A 53 6.07 -0.74 5.34
CA PRO A 53 5.33 -1.98 5.06
C PRO A 53 4.81 -2.08 3.63
N CYS A 54 5.06 -3.22 2.97
CA CYS A 54 4.64 -3.47 1.59
C CYS A 54 3.36 -4.31 1.48
N THR A 55 2.99 -5.01 2.55
CA THR A 55 1.82 -5.88 2.62
C THR A 55 0.93 -5.53 3.81
N PRO A 56 -0.38 -5.87 3.78
CA PRO A 56 -1.25 -5.76 4.94
C PRO A 56 -0.69 -6.50 6.18
N GLU A 57 -0.05 -7.65 5.98
CA GLU A 57 0.56 -8.45 7.04
C GLU A 57 1.73 -7.71 7.69
N ASP A 58 2.55 -7.00 6.91
CA ASP A 58 3.63 -6.16 7.42
C ASP A 58 3.08 -4.99 8.26
N VAL A 59 1.98 -4.38 7.81
CA VAL A 59 1.28 -3.32 8.58
C VAL A 59 0.76 -3.90 9.89
N ALA A 60 0.15 -5.08 9.86
CA ALA A 60 -0.32 -5.76 11.06
C ALA A 60 0.84 -6.03 12.02
N ALA A 61 1.98 -6.53 11.53
CA ALA A 61 3.18 -6.77 12.34
C ALA A 61 3.72 -5.47 12.97
N ALA A 62 3.78 -4.37 12.20
CA ALA A 62 4.22 -3.07 12.69
C ALA A 62 3.29 -2.52 13.80
N LEU A 63 1.97 -2.64 13.62
CA LEU A 63 0.99 -2.26 14.63
C LEU A 63 1.07 -3.14 15.88
N ASN A 64 1.31 -4.44 15.75
CA ASN A 64 1.46 -5.35 16.89
C ASN A 64 2.68 -5.01 17.77
N LYS A 65 3.75 -4.45 17.19
CA LYS A 65 4.90 -3.95 17.97
C LYS A 65 4.50 -2.80 18.91
N ARG A 66 3.44 -2.05 18.57
CA ARG A 66 2.93 -0.91 19.35
C ARG A 66 1.80 -1.30 20.30
N ALA A 67 0.90 -2.16 19.85
CA ALA A 67 -0.21 -2.69 20.63
C ALA A 67 -0.41 -4.18 20.32
N PRO A 68 0.07 -5.10 21.19
CA PRO A 68 -0.07 -6.52 20.99
C PRO A 68 -1.54 -6.94 20.87
N ALA A 69 -1.93 -7.45 19.71
CA ALA A 69 -3.27 -7.98 19.48
C ALA A 69 -3.32 -9.49 19.80
N PRO A 70 -4.52 -10.04 20.11
CA PRO A 70 -4.70 -11.47 20.30
C PRO A 70 -4.15 -12.31 19.13
N SER A 71 -3.57 -13.47 19.44
CA SER A 71 -2.92 -14.35 18.47
C SER A 71 -3.80 -14.72 17.27
N ARG A 72 -5.12 -14.81 17.50
CA ARG A 72 -6.11 -15.16 16.48
C ARG A 72 -6.34 -14.07 15.42
N ILE A 73 -5.97 -12.82 15.72
CA ILE A 73 -6.18 -11.68 14.81
C ILE A 73 -4.90 -10.99 14.37
N ARG A 74 -3.75 -11.28 15.01
CA ARG A 74 -2.51 -10.50 14.86
C ARG A 74 -1.94 -10.40 13.43
N THR A 75 -2.32 -11.28 12.51
CA THR A 75 -1.88 -11.24 11.10
C THR A 75 -2.86 -10.53 10.17
N ASN A 76 -4.08 -10.24 10.62
CA ASN A 76 -5.08 -9.55 9.81
C ASN A 76 -5.06 -8.06 10.15
N MET A 77 -4.58 -7.25 9.20
CA MET A 77 -4.44 -5.79 9.35
C MET A 77 -5.72 -5.12 9.84
N TRP A 78 -6.87 -5.44 9.24
CA TRP A 78 -8.15 -4.83 9.57
C TRP A 78 -8.60 -5.19 10.99
N SER A 79 -8.46 -6.46 11.38
CA SER A 79 -8.80 -6.90 12.74
C SER A 79 -7.89 -6.27 13.80
N VAL A 80 -6.59 -6.13 13.51
CA VAL A 80 -5.63 -5.45 14.39
C VAL A 80 -5.97 -3.96 14.52
N ALA A 81 -6.24 -3.29 13.40
CA ALA A 81 -6.67 -1.88 13.38
C ALA A 81 -7.93 -1.69 14.24
N GLN A 82 -8.97 -2.50 14.01
CA GLN A 82 -10.22 -2.44 14.78
C GLN A 82 -9.99 -2.70 16.28
N PHE A 83 -9.13 -3.66 16.63
CA PHE A 83 -8.77 -3.94 18.01
C PHE A 83 -8.13 -2.71 18.70
N ILE A 84 -7.26 -2.00 17.98
CA ILE A 84 -6.63 -0.76 18.46
C ILE A 84 -7.67 0.35 18.60
N GLU A 85 -8.51 0.58 17.58
CA GLU A 85 -9.53 1.64 17.62
C GLU A 85 -10.47 1.51 18.82
N GLN A 86 -10.91 0.28 19.13
CA GLN A 86 -11.80 0.00 20.27
C GLN A 86 -11.15 0.26 21.64
N ARG A 87 -9.82 0.24 21.74
CA ARG A 87 -9.09 0.29 23.02
C ARG A 87 -8.27 1.56 23.23
N ARG A 88 -7.93 2.25 22.14
CA ARG A 88 -7.00 3.38 22.12
C ARG A 88 -7.56 4.58 21.34
N HIS A 89 -8.79 4.50 20.83
CA HIS A 89 -9.39 5.45 19.89
C HIS A 89 -8.72 5.47 18.51
N ARG A 90 -9.51 5.89 17.51
CA ARG A 90 -9.07 6.02 16.11
C ARG A 90 -7.88 6.97 15.93
N ARG A 91 -7.79 8.03 16.75
CA ARG A 91 -6.70 9.01 16.68
C ARG A 91 -5.32 8.36 16.93
N THR A 92 -5.24 7.38 17.83
CA THR A 92 -3.98 6.67 18.09
C THR A 92 -3.57 5.79 16.91
N LEU A 93 -4.52 5.06 16.31
CA LEU A 93 -4.25 4.29 15.09
C LEU A 93 -3.73 5.20 13.97
N GLN A 94 -4.38 6.35 13.75
CA GLN A 94 -3.96 7.32 12.74
C GLN A 94 -2.55 7.85 12.97
N ALA A 95 -2.22 8.23 14.20
CA ALA A 95 -0.87 8.69 14.55
C ALA A 95 0.19 7.62 14.27
N TRP A 96 -0.07 6.38 14.69
CA TRP A 96 0.85 5.28 14.46
C TRP A 96 1.00 4.92 12.98
N MET A 97 -0.08 4.98 12.20
CA MET A 97 -0.01 4.80 10.75
C MET A 97 0.83 5.90 10.09
N ALA A 98 0.66 7.16 10.50
CA ALA A 98 1.48 8.26 9.98
C ALA A 98 2.97 8.05 10.28
N GLU A 99 3.31 7.59 11.49
CA GLU A 99 4.69 7.30 11.86
C GLU A 99 5.26 6.06 11.15
N ILE A 100 4.47 5.00 10.96
CA ILE A 100 4.90 3.78 10.24
C ILE A 100 5.23 4.08 8.78
N PHE A 101 4.52 5.03 8.16
CA PHE A 101 4.70 5.41 6.75
C PHE A 101 5.44 6.74 6.56
N ALA A 102 6.04 7.29 7.62
CA ALA A 102 6.86 8.48 7.51
C ALA A 102 8.12 8.19 6.68
N ALA A 103 8.64 9.21 5.99
CA ALA A 103 9.93 9.09 5.32
C ALA A 103 11.03 8.76 6.36
N PRO A 104 12.05 7.96 5.98
CA PRO A 104 13.24 7.78 6.81
C PRO A 104 13.82 9.14 7.21
N ALA A 105 14.29 9.23 8.45
CA ALA A 105 15.00 10.41 8.95
C ALA A 105 16.35 10.60 8.26
#